data_AF-A0A7Z0WPF5-F1
#
_entry.id   AF-A0A7Z0WPF5-F1
#
_cell.length_a   1.000
_cell.length_b   1.000
_cell.length_c   1.000
_cell.angle_alpha   90.00
_cell.angle_beta   90.00
_cell.angle_gamma   90.00
#
_symmetry.space_group_name_H-M   'P 1'
#
loop_
_entity.id
_entity.type
_entity.pdbx_description
1 polymer ?
#
loop_
_entity_poly.entity_id
_entity_poly.type
_entity_poly.pdbx_seq_one_letter_code
_entity_poly.pdbx_strand_id
1 'polypeptide(L)'
;MPTGRFTSRSRFASAGQAGNLRRVTRGQPAERDEIVFLSRLLPTAHVGDPVDYWDHAEQGLAIEILSSVLSDRHVPVAGKDRDRLMALARAWGVVDRVRGDLRWCPDPDLEDQPWRVIEGTDFSRVVERELAAEISSGHPLHGKDLTAWLACEACDDVLVRVDDQAAQAGKAPYLCAVTHPTWSEVPETPPWPRATLLTTSGAALDLLLRCWA
;
A
#
# COMPACT_ATOMS: atom_id res chain seq x y z
N MET A 1 61.89 -31.89 39.67
CA MET A 1 61.66 -33.28 40.17
C MET A 1 60.76 -33.20 41.41
N PRO A 2 59.87 -34.17 41.64
CA PRO A 2 58.43 -34.09 41.34
C PRO A 2 57.58 -34.24 42.64
N THR A 3 56.28 -33.96 42.69
CA THR A 3 55.16 -34.84 42.31
C THR A 3 53.90 -34.27 42.97
N GLY A 4 52.76 -34.33 42.27
CA GLY A 4 51.45 -34.00 42.85
C GLY A 4 50.34 -34.40 41.89
N ARG A 5 49.93 -35.67 41.98
CA ARG A 5 48.93 -36.35 41.14
C ARG A 5 47.49 -36.07 41.59
N PHE A 6 46.61 -36.02 40.59
CA PHE A 6 45.21 -36.51 40.55
C PHE A 6 44.23 -36.08 41.65
N THR A 7 43.12 -35.47 41.23
CA THR A 7 41.83 -36.19 41.17
C THR A 7 40.93 -35.58 40.09
N SER A 8 40.31 -36.46 39.34
CA SER A 8 39.37 -36.22 38.25
C SER A 8 38.06 -36.93 38.60
N ARG A 9 36.95 -36.34 38.13
CA ARG A 9 35.55 -36.80 38.15
C ARG A 9 34.73 -36.41 39.37
N SER A 10 33.86 -35.42 39.15
CA SER A 10 32.45 -35.48 39.59
C SER A 10 31.55 -34.98 38.46
N ARG A 11 30.60 -35.84 38.08
CA ARG A 11 29.51 -35.59 37.14
C ARG A 11 28.40 -34.83 37.87
N PHE A 12 27.82 -33.80 37.25
CA PHE A 12 26.42 -33.37 37.39
C PHE A 12 26.00 -32.82 36.02
N ALA A 13 25.14 -33.53 35.29
CA ALA A 13 23.70 -33.26 35.16
C ALA A 13 23.45 -31.88 34.52
N SER A 14 23.25 -31.84 33.21
CA SER A 14 21.93 -31.90 32.54
C SER A 14 21.36 -30.50 32.28
N ALA A 15 21.52 -30.05 31.04
CA ALA A 15 20.55 -29.18 30.39
C ALA A 15 20.59 -29.55 28.91
N GLY A 16 19.85 -30.59 28.55
CA GLY A 16 19.49 -30.81 27.16
C GLY A 16 18.70 -29.59 26.71
N GLN A 17 19.33 -28.74 25.91
CA GLN A 17 18.64 -27.72 25.13
C GLN A 17 17.64 -28.44 24.24
N ALA A 18 16.39 -28.46 24.68
CA ALA A 18 15.26 -28.75 23.82
C ALA A 18 15.29 -27.70 22.71
N GLY A 19 15.67 -28.14 21.51
CA GLY A 19 15.48 -27.39 20.28
C GLY A 19 14.00 -27.06 20.19
N ASN A 20 13.68 -25.77 20.36
CA ASN A 20 12.35 -25.25 20.17
C ASN A 20 12.10 -25.22 18.65
N LEU A 21 11.78 -26.39 18.08
CA LEU A 21 11.17 -26.50 16.77
C LEU A 21 9.91 -25.64 16.86
N ARG A 22 9.95 -24.44 16.26
CA ARG A 22 8.75 -23.65 15.98
C ARG A 22 7.80 -24.60 15.27
N ARG A 23 6.76 -25.04 15.97
CA ARG A 23 5.64 -25.74 15.37
C ARG A 23 5.15 -24.81 14.26
N VAL A 24 5.31 -25.21 13.01
CA VAL A 24 4.67 -24.53 11.88
C VAL A 24 3.20 -24.53 12.24
N THR A 25 2.70 -23.38 12.69
CA THR A 25 1.32 -23.26 13.11
C THR A 25 0.56 -23.29 11.80
N ARG A 26 -0.14 -24.40 11.54
CA ARG A 26 -0.95 -24.53 10.33
C ARG A 26 -2.22 -23.71 10.56
N GLY A 27 -2.62 -22.92 9.57
CA GLY A 27 -3.84 -22.13 9.66
C GLY A 27 -5.07 -22.99 9.93
N GLN A 28 -6.00 -22.42 10.68
CA GLN A 28 -7.23 -23.10 11.05
C GLN A 28 -8.19 -23.17 9.84
N PRO A 29 -9.04 -24.20 9.72
CA PRO A 29 -10.01 -24.29 8.63
C PRO A 29 -10.90 -23.04 8.50
N ALA A 30 -11.32 -22.46 9.61
CA ALA A 30 -12.12 -21.23 9.62
C ALA A 30 -11.37 -20.02 9.03
N GLU A 31 -10.06 -19.90 9.26
CA GLU A 31 -9.25 -18.82 8.70
C GLU A 31 -9.03 -19.00 7.18
N ARG A 32 -8.91 -20.26 6.73
CA ARG A 32 -8.88 -20.57 5.30
C ARG A 32 -10.17 -20.14 4.60
N ASP A 33 -11.32 -20.41 5.23
CA ASP A 33 -12.61 -20.02 4.69
C ASP A 33 -12.74 -18.50 4.57
N GLU A 34 -12.19 -17.74 5.52
CA GLU A 34 -12.10 -16.28 5.43
C GLU A 34 -11.20 -15.82 4.28
N ILE A 35 -10.05 -16.46 4.05
CA ILE A 35 -9.21 -16.16 2.88
C ILE A 35 -9.98 -16.42 1.59
N VAL A 36 -10.62 -17.58 1.45
CA VAL A 36 -11.43 -17.90 0.25
C VAL A 36 -12.56 -16.89 0.07
N PHE A 37 -13.20 -16.45 1.15
CA PHE A 37 -14.26 -15.45 1.10
C PHE A 37 -13.72 -14.10 0.63
N LEU A 38 -12.67 -13.58 1.26
CA LEU A 38 -12.08 -12.28 0.94
C LEU A 38 -11.43 -12.25 -0.45
N SER A 39 -10.87 -13.37 -0.92
CA SER A 39 -10.33 -13.48 -2.28
C SER A 39 -11.38 -13.25 -3.37
N ARG A 40 -12.67 -13.39 -3.08
CA ARG A 40 -13.76 -13.09 -4.04
C ARG A 40 -13.92 -11.60 -4.31
N LEU A 41 -13.33 -10.74 -3.48
CA LEU A 41 -13.26 -9.31 -3.73
C LEU A 41 -12.26 -8.96 -4.83
N LEU A 42 -11.31 -9.85 -5.13
CA LEU A 42 -10.28 -9.62 -6.13
C LEU A 42 -10.81 -9.71 -7.55
N PRO A 43 -10.17 -9.02 -8.52
CA PRO A 43 -10.39 -9.29 -9.93
C PRO A 43 -10.22 -10.78 -10.22
N THR A 44 -11.06 -11.34 -11.11
CA THR A 44 -11.12 -12.78 -11.41
C THR A 44 -9.75 -13.42 -11.67
N ALA A 45 -8.82 -12.69 -12.28
CA ALA A 45 -7.46 -13.16 -12.58
C ALA A 45 -6.59 -13.47 -11.34
N HIS A 46 -6.97 -12.97 -10.15
CA HIS A 46 -6.17 -13.04 -8.92
C HIS A 46 -6.87 -13.77 -7.76
N VAL A 47 -8.09 -14.27 -7.96
CA VAL A 47 -8.88 -14.91 -6.88
C VAL A 47 -8.16 -16.14 -6.31
N GLY A 48 -7.39 -16.86 -7.14
CA GLY A 48 -6.64 -18.05 -6.74
C GLY A 48 -5.39 -17.76 -5.92
N ASP A 49 -4.70 -16.65 -6.19
CA ASP A 49 -3.34 -16.41 -5.69
C ASP A 49 -3.26 -16.52 -4.16
N PRO A 50 -4.11 -15.82 -3.35
CA PRO A 50 -4.02 -15.92 -1.90
C PRO A 50 -4.33 -17.32 -1.36
N VAL A 51 -5.24 -18.05 -2.02
CA VAL A 51 -5.66 -19.40 -1.60
C VAL A 51 -4.51 -20.38 -1.81
N ASP A 52 -3.81 -20.26 -2.93
CA ASP A 52 -2.65 -21.09 -3.24
C ASP A 52 -1.55 -20.88 -2.19
N TYR A 53 -1.20 -19.64 -1.86
CA TYR A 53 -0.23 -19.35 -0.80
C TYR A 53 -0.65 -19.92 0.56
N TRP A 54 -1.94 -19.82 0.89
CA TRP A 54 -2.46 -20.38 2.14
C TRP A 54 -2.29 -21.91 2.20
N ASP A 55 -2.62 -22.59 1.10
CA ASP A 55 -2.56 -24.06 1.00
C ASP A 55 -1.12 -24.60 1.02
N HIS A 56 -0.14 -23.78 0.64
CA HIS A 56 1.29 -24.06 0.76
C HIS A 56 1.88 -23.70 2.14
N ALA A 57 1.04 -23.41 3.14
CA ALA A 57 1.42 -23.02 4.49
C ALA A 57 2.21 -21.70 4.57
N GLU A 58 1.90 -20.76 3.68
CA GLU A 58 2.43 -19.40 3.67
C GLU A 58 1.34 -18.39 4.04
N GLN A 59 0.69 -18.56 5.21
CA GLN A 59 -0.50 -17.79 5.59
C GLN A 59 -0.27 -16.28 5.70
N GLY A 60 0.88 -15.86 6.25
CA GLY A 60 1.24 -14.44 6.28
C GLY A 60 1.33 -13.86 4.86
N LEU A 61 1.99 -14.57 3.95
CA LEU A 61 2.13 -14.15 2.56
C LEU A 61 0.79 -14.17 1.81
N ALA A 62 -0.08 -15.16 2.07
CA ALA A 62 -1.43 -15.19 1.52
C ALA A 62 -2.21 -13.91 1.86
N ILE A 63 -2.12 -13.44 3.11
CA ILE A 63 -2.78 -12.22 3.57
C ILE A 63 -2.14 -10.98 2.92
N GLU A 64 -0.81 -10.93 2.81
CA GLU A 64 -0.10 -9.82 2.16
C GLU A 64 -0.38 -9.73 0.66
N ILE A 65 -0.49 -10.87 -0.04
CA ILE A 65 -0.86 -10.91 -1.47
C ILE A 65 -2.31 -10.45 -1.63
N LEU A 66 -3.22 -10.94 -0.79
CA LEU A 66 -4.60 -10.49 -0.77
C LEU A 66 -4.71 -8.97 -0.59
N SER A 67 -4.06 -8.40 0.44
CA SER A 67 -4.13 -6.96 0.71
C SER A 67 -3.43 -6.13 -0.38
N SER A 68 -2.30 -6.60 -0.92
CA SER A 68 -1.59 -5.92 -2.00
C SER A 68 -2.45 -5.81 -3.25
N VAL A 69 -3.10 -6.91 -3.67
CA VAL A 69 -3.96 -6.89 -4.87
C VAL A 69 -5.18 -6.00 -4.66
N LEU A 70 -5.79 -5.99 -3.47
CA LEU A 70 -6.87 -5.05 -3.15
C LEU A 70 -6.40 -3.59 -3.28
N SER A 71 -5.26 -3.27 -2.68
CA SER A 71 -4.62 -1.95 -2.71
C SER A 71 -4.28 -1.49 -4.13
N ASP A 72 -3.55 -2.32 -4.88
CA ASP A 72 -3.05 -2.00 -6.23
C ASP A 72 -4.19 -1.76 -7.22
N ARG A 73 -5.37 -2.31 -6.96
CA ARG A 73 -6.56 -2.17 -7.81
C ARG A 73 -7.61 -1.23 -7.23
N HIS A 74 -7.32 -0.59 -6.10
CA HIS A 74 -8.26 0.25 -5.36
C HIS A 74 -9.64 -0.41 -5.18
N VAL A 75 -9.64 -1.72 -4.88
CA VAL A 75 -10.89 -2.47 -4.71
C VAL A 75 -11.64 -1.87 -3.53
N PRO A 76 -12.93 -1.52 -3.67
CA PRO A 76 -13.73 -1.11 -2.52
C PRO A 76 -13.84 -2.25 -1.51
N VAL A 77 -13.50 -1.97 -0.25
CA VAL A 77 -13.59 -2.94 0.86
C VAL A 77 -14.48 -2.35 1.94
N ALA A 78 -15.63 -2.97 2.15
CA ALA A 78 -16.60 -2.60 3.18
C ALA A 78 -16.04 -2.80 4.60
N GLY A 79 -16.53 -2.06 5.58
CA GLY A 79 -16.03 -2.05 6.96
C GLY A 79 -15.97 -3.46 7.58
N LYS A 80 -17.00 -4.28 7.35
CA LYS A 80 -17.03 -5.67 7.83
C LYS A 80 -15.89 -6.51 7.24
N ASP A 81 -15.55 -6.31 5.98
CA ASP A 81 -14.53 -7.10 5.28
C ASP A 81 -13.12 -6.62 5.64
N ARG A 82 -12.97 -5.31 5.90
CA ARG A 82 -11.78 -4.75 6.55
C ARG A 82 -11.53 -5.38 7.90
N ASP A 83 -12.57 -5.50 8.73
CA ASP A 83 -12.47 -6.10 10.07
C ASP A 83 -12.01 -7.57 10.01
N ARG A 84 -12.55 -8.34 9.06
CA ARG A 84 -12.14 -9.73 8.80
C ARG A 84 -10.68 -9.81 8.38
N LEU A 85 -10.27 -8.99 7.40
CA LEU A 85 -8.89 -8.96 6.92
C LEU A 85 -7.92 -8.55 8.03
N MET A 86 -8.29 -7.55 8.85
CA MET A 86 -7.48 -7.11 10.00
C MET A 86 -7.41 -8.16 11.11
N ALA A 87 -8.45 -8.98 11.29
CA ALA A 87 -8.41 -10.10 12.24
C ALA A 87 -7.40 -11.17 11.79
N LEU A 88 -7.40 -11.54 10.50
CA LEU A 88 -6.38 -12.42 9.92
C LEU A 88 -4.98 -11.80 10.05
N ALA A 89 -4.84 -10.51 9.73
CA ALA A 89 -3.56 -9.80 9.82
C ALA A 89 -2.98 -9.82 11.23
N ARG A 90 -3.82 -9.67 12.26
CA ARG A 90 -3.43 -9.78 13.68
C ARG A 90 -2.98 -11.19 14.05
N ALA A 91 -3.72 -12.21 13.60
CA ALA A 91 -3.38 -13.61 13.89
C ALA A 91 -2.00 -14.01 13.33
N TRP A 92 -1.61 -13.42 12.19
CA TRP A 92 -0.39 -13.76 11.47
C TRP A 92 0.71 -12.71 11.53
N GLY A 93 0.52 -11.63 12.29
CA GLY A 93 1.56 -10.63 12.54
C GLY A 93 1.86 -9.69 11.36
N VAL A 94 0.92 -9.54 10.41
CA VAL A 94 1.07 -8.70 9.20
C VAL A 94 0.21 -7.43 9.23
N VAL A 95 -0.12 -6.97 10.45
CA VAL A 95 -1.05 -5.86 10.70
C VAL A 95 -0.65 -4.57 10.00
N ASP A 96 0.62 -4.16 10.09
CA ASP A 96 1.06 -2.87 9.57
C ASP A 96 1.03 -2.83 8.04
N ARG A 97 1.37 -3.95 7.40
CA ARG A 97 1.27 -4.13 5.94
C ARG A 97 -0.19 -3.99 5.49
N VAL A 98 -1.08 -4.78 6.06
CA VAL A 98 -2.52 -4.75 5.72
C VAL A 98 -3.14 -3.39 6.01
N ARG A 99 -2.79 -2.75 7.14
CA ARG A 99 -3.28 -1.40 7.46
C ARG A 99 -2.83 -0.40 6.40
N GLY A 100 -1.58 -0.47 5.95
CA GLY A 100 -1.05 0.39 4.89
C GLY A 100 -1.79 0.20 3.57
N ASP A 101 -2.04 -1.04 3.18
CA ASP A 101 -2.71 -1.40 1.93
C ASP A 101 -4.19 -0.95 1.93
N LEU A 102 -4.90 -1.12 3.06
CA LEU A 102 -6.30 -0.70 3.19
C LEU A 102 -6.52 0.81 3.06
N ARG A 103 -5.47 1.63 3.19
CA ARG A 103 -5.55 3.08 2.92
C ARG A 103 -5.80 3.41 1.45
N TRP A 104 -5.47 2.48 0.55
CA TRP A 104 -5.66 2.59 -0.89
C TRP A 104 -6.95 1.91 -1.37
N CYS A 105 -7.76 1.39 -0.46
CA CYS A 105 -9.06 0.82 -0.77
C CYS A 105 -10.14 1.84 -0.38
N PRO A 106 -11.09 2.21 -1.26
CA PRO A 106 -12.28 2.95 -0.85
C PRO A 106 -13.13 2.16 0.14
N ASP A 107 -13.81 2.82 1.06
CA ASP A 107 -14.77 2.17 1.97
C ASP A 107 -16.20 2.55 1.57
N PRO A 108 -16.97 1.67 0.92
CA PRO A 108 -18.31 1.99 0.47
C PRO A 108 -19.31 2.26 1.60
N ASP A 109 -18.97 1.92 2.85
CA ASP A 109 -19.82 2.17 4.02
C ASP A 109 -19.60 3.58 4.61
N LEU A 110 -18.57 4.31 4.16
CA LEU A 110 -18.36 5.70 4.54
C LEU A 110 -19.32 6.63 3.77
N GLU A 111 -20.00 7.51 4.50
CA GLU A 111 -20.82 8.56 3.93
C GLU A 111 -19.99 9.51 3.07
N ASP A 112 -18.83 9.91 3.60
CA ASP A 112 -17.86 10.73 2.88
C ASP A 112 -16.53 9.96 2.71
N GLN A 113 -16.16 9.71 1.45
CA GLN A 113 -14.85 9.16 1.12
C GLN A 113 -13.81 10.28 1.19
N PRO A 114 -12.56 10.00 1.63
CA PRO A 114 -11.55 11.04 1.69
C PRO A 114 -10.97 11.42 0.32
N TRP A 115 -11.00 10.47 -0.61
CA TRP A 115 -10.55 10.63 -1.98
C TRP A 115 -11.32 9.68 -2.90
N ARG A 116 -11.34 9.99 -4.20
CA ARG A 116 -11.84 9.11 -5.26
C ARG A 116 -10.75 8.79 -6.28
N VAL A 117 -10.80 7.60 -6.88
CA VAL A 117 -9.99 7.27 -8.05
C VAL A 117 -10.54 8.04 -9.24
N ILE A 118 -9.67 8.80 -9.92
CA ILE A 118 -10.03 9.53 -11.14
C ILE A 118 -9.28 9.01 -12.37
N GLU A 119 -8.27 8.17 -12.20
CA GLU A 119 -7.47 7.61 -13.29
C GLU A 119 -8.34 6.99 -14.41
N GLY A 120 -8.08 7.41 -15.65
CA GLY A 120 -8.76 6.91 -16.84
C GLY A 120 -10.18 7.42 -17.04
N THR A 121 -10.71 8.26 -16.14
CA THR A 121 -12.03 8.87 -16.25
C THR A 121 -12.01 10.12 -17.15
N ASP A 122 -13.17 10.65 -17.51
CA ASP A 122 -13.23 11.95 -18.20
C ASP A 122 -12.73 13.09 -17.30
N PHE A 123 -12.92 12.97 -15.99
CA PHE A 123 -12.45 13.97 -15.03
C PHE A 123 -10.92 14.01 -14.94
N SER A 124 -10.20 12.87 -15.01
CA SER A 124 -8.73 12.93 -15.07
C SER A 124 -8.23 13.69 -16.29
N ARG A 125 -8.86 13.51 -17.46
CA ARG A 125 -8.48 14.24 -18.68
C ARG A 125 -8.71 15.74 -18.56
N VAL A 126 -9.76 16.15 -17.84
CA VAL A 126 -10.01 17.57 -17.54
C VAL A 126 -8.89 18.12 -16.65
N VAL A 127 -8.54 17.41 -15.57
CA VAL A 127 -7.45 17.82 -14.67
C VAL A 127 -6.10 17.87 -15.40
N GLU A 128 -5.77 16.87 -16.20
CA GLU A 128 -4.52 16.80 -16.95
C GLU A 128 -4.40 17.96 -17.95
N ARG A 129 -5.51 18.31 -18.63
CA ARG A 129 -5.56 19.47 -19.51
C ARG A 129 -5.40 20.77 -18.75
N GLU A 130 -6.04 20.89 -17.59
CA GLU A 130 -5.94 22.07 -16.74
C GLU A 130 -4.49 22.29 -16.30
N LEU A 131 -3.87 21.28 -15.70
CA LEU A 131 -2.47 21.36 -15.27
C LEU A 131 -1.54 21.67 -16.45
N ALA A 132 -1.78 21.11 -17.64
CA ALA A 132 -0.99 21.42 -18.83
C ALA A 132 -1.15 22.89 -19.30
N ALA A 133 -2.31 23.51 -19.08
CA ALA A 133 -2.55 24.92 -19.40
C ALA A 133 -1.94 25.86 -18.36
N GLU A 134 -2.06 25.52 -17.07
CA GLU A 134 -1.62 26.36 -15.95
C GLU A 134 -0.11 26.33 -15.72
N ILE A 135 0.53 25.17 -15.90
CA ILE A 135 1.94 25.00 -15.55
C ILE A 135 2.84 25.72 -16.56
N SER A 136 3.38 26.87 -16.14
CA SER A 136 4.29 27.67 -16.96
C SER A 136 5.78 27.41 -16.65
N SER A 137 6.65 27.94 -17.52
CA SER A 137 8.10 27.80 -17.37
C SER A 137 8.59 28.33 -16.01
N GLY A 138 9.45 27.55 -15.36
CA GLY A 138 9.95 27.82 -14.01
C GLY A 138 9.19 27.07 -12.91
N HIS A 139 8.03 26.48 -13.21
CA HIS A 139 7.33 25.58 -12.30
C HIS A 139 8.01 24.19 -12.25
N PRO A 140 8.11 23.51 -11.08
CA PRO A 140 8.77 22.20 -10.96
C PRO A 140 8.17 21.08 -11.80
N LEU A 141 6.89 21.20 -12.19
CA LEU A 141 6.20 20.25 -13.08
C LEU A 141 6.22 20.67 -14.55
N HIS A 142 6.88 21.79 -14.90
CA HIS A 142 6.89 22.26 -16.29
C HIS A 142 7.58 21.28 -17.22
N GLY A 143 6.90 20.93 -18.31
CA GLY A 143 7.38 19.98 -19.32
C GLY A 143 7.37 18.51 -18.84
N LYS A 144 6.67 18.20 -17.75
CA LYS A 144 6.48 16.83 -17.25
C LYS A 144 5.22 16.20 -17.82
N ASP A 145 5.27 14.88 -18.02
CA ASP A 145 4.07 14.10 -18.30
C ASP A 145 3.35 13.81 -16.97
N LEU A 146 2.07 14.17 -16.88
CA LEU A 146 1.29 14.07 -15.65
C LEU A 146 0.10 13.15 -15.87
N THR A 147 0.02 12.09 -15.07
CA THR A 147 -1.13 11.18 -15.05
C THR A 147 -1.94 11.42 -13.79
N ALA A 148 -3.17 11.90 -13.91
CA ALA A 148 -4.02 12.16 -12.76
C ALA A 148 -4.57 10.86 -12.18
N TRP A 149 -4.40 10.68 -10.86
CA TRP A 149 -4.62 9.40 -10.18
C TRP A 149 -5.78 9.45 -9.19
N LEU A 150 -5.67 10.27 -8.14
CA LEU A 150 -6.69 10.42 -7.09
C LEU A 150 -7.07 11.89 -6.93
N ALA A 151 -8.35 12.17 -6.66
CA ALA A 151 -8.81 13.50 -6.24
C ALA A 151 -9.23 13.47 -4.77
N CYS A 152 -8.90 14.52 -4.02
CA CYS A 152 -9.46 14.75 -2.70
C CYS A 152 -10.97 15.05 -2.81
N GLU A 153 -11.79 14.54 -1.90
CA GLU A 153 -13.22 14.86 -1.83
C GLU A 153 -13.53 16.09 -0.95
N ALA A 154 -12.54 16.61 -0.21
CA ALA A 154 -12.72 17.76 0.69
C ALA A 154 -12.16 19.08 0.12
N CYS A 155 -11.32 19.02 -0.92
CA CYS A 155 -10.73 20.18 -1.57
C CYS A 155 -10.34 19.84 -3.01
N ASP A 156 -9.87 20.82 -3.78
CA ASP A 156 -9.51 20.63 -5.19
C ASP A 156 -8.13 19.99 -5.42
N ASP A 157 -7.50 19.45 -4.38
CA ASP A 157 -6.20 18.81 -4.52
C ASP A 157 -6.30 17.49 -5.29
N VAL A 158 -5.34 17.28 -6.18
CA VAL A 158 -5.21 16.08 -7.00
C VAL A 158 -3.83 15.47 -6.81
N LEU A 159 -3.78 14.15 -6.64
CA LEU A 159 -2.57 13.35 -6.70
C LEU A 159 -2.32 12.93 -8.15
N VAL A 160 -1.14 13.28 -8.67
CA VAL A 160 -0.68 12.91 -10.02
C VAL A 160 0.62 12.09 -9.94
N ARG A 161 0.80 11.16 -10.88
CA ARG A 161 2.09 10.50 -11.15
C ARG A 161 2.85 11.30 -12.20
N VAL A 162 4.15 11.46 -12.01
CA VAL A 162 5.01 12.31 -12.84
C VAL A 162 5.94 11.42 -13.67
N ASP A 163 5.93 11.61 -14.99
CA ASP A 163 6.71 10.82 -15.96
C ASP A 163 6.53 9.29 -15.75
N ASP A 164 5.32 8.84 -15.41
CA ASP A 164 5.02 7.48 -14.92
C ASP A 164 5.52 6.38 -15.88
N GLN A 165 5.27 6.54 -17.18
CA GLN A 165 5.74 5.60 -18.20
C GLN A 165 7.27 5.52 -18.25
N ALA A 166 7.97 6.65 -18.07
CA ALA A 166 9.42 6.68 -18.03
C ALA A 166 9.95 6.04 -16.74
N ALA A 167 9.28 6.25 -15.60
CA ALA A 167 9.62 5.62 -14.34
C ALA A 167 9.47 4.09 -14.39
N GLN A 168 8.36 3.60 -14.94
CA GLN A 168 8.11 2.16 -15.14
C GLN A 168 9.15 1.52 -16.08
N ALA A 169 9.63 2.27 -17.07
CA ALA A 169 10.70 1.82 -17.97
C ALA A 169 12.11 1.98 -17.38
N GLY A 170 12.25 2.45 -16.13
CA GLY A 170 13.54 2.69 -15.47
C GLY A 170 14.35 3.85 -16.07
N LYS A 171 13.70 4.74 -16.81
CA LYS A 171 14.33 5.90 -17.49
C LYS A 171 14.24 7.19 -16.66
N ALA A 172 13.40 7.22 -15.64
CA ALA A 172 13.22 8.32 -14.71
C ALA A 172 13.03 7.77 -13.28
N PRO A 173 13.33 8.55 -12.23
CA PRO A 173 12.94 8.19 -10.87
C PRO A 173 11.41 8.22 -10.73
N TYR A 174 10.87 7.35 -9.88
CA TYR A 174 9.47 7.43 -9.48
C TYR A 174 9.20 8.74 -8.73
N LEU A 175 8.18 9.48 -9.18
CA LEU A 175 7.74 10.72 -8.58
C LEU A 175 6.21 10.81 -8.62
N CYS A 176 5.65 11.41 -7.57
CA CYS A 176 4.27 11.86 -7.50
C CYS A 176 4.24 13.34 -7.15
N ALA A 177 3.13 14.00 -7.43
CA ALA A 177 2.84 15.32 -6.90
C ALA A 177 1.42 15.42 -6.38
N VAL A 178 1.23 16.12 -5.26
CA VAL A 178 -0.08 16.67 -4.90
C VAL A 178 -0.12 18.08 -5.42
N THR A 179 -1.07 18.36 -6.31
CA THR A 179 -1.26 19.64 -6.98
C THR A 179 -2.59 20.24 -6.56
N HIS A 180 -2.63 21.57 -6.42
CA HIS A 180 -3.86 22.34 -6.28
C HIS A 180 -4.07 23.16 -7.56
N PRO A 181 -4.82 22.64 -8.55
CA PRO A 181 -5.15 23.38 -9.76
C PRO A 181 -5.88 24.68 -9.40
N THR A 182 -5.66 25.73 -10.18
CA THR A 182 -6.35 27.02 -9.99
C THR A 182 -7.64 27.13 -10.81
N TRP A 183 -7.83 26.22 -11.76
CA TRP A 183 -8.92 26.19 -12.73
C TRP A 183 -8.99 27.46 -13.59
N SER A 184 -7.83 28.06 -13.88
CA SER A 184 -7.75 29.32 -14.61
C SER A 184 -7.69 29.13 -16.13
N GLU A 185 -7.41 27.92 -16.60
CA GLU A 185 -7.22 27.54 -18.01
C GLU A 185 -6.12 28.35 -18.73
N VAL A 186 -5.28 29.07 -17.99
CA VAL A 186 -4.22 29.94 -18.53
C VAL A 186 -2.89 29.73 -17.80
N PRO A 187 -1.74 29.98 -18.44
CA PRO A 187 -0.45 29.86 -17.78
C PRO A 187 -0.37 30.73 -16.52
N GLU A 188 -0.13 30.08 -15.39
CA GLU A 188 -0.01 30.70 -14.08
C GLU A 188 1.43 31.14 -13.79
N THR A 189 1.59 32.11 -12.90
CA THR A 189 2.94 32.51 -12.44
C THR A 189 3.42 31.56 -11.35
N PRO A 190 4.64 30.96 -11.45
CA PRO A 190 5.17 30.11 -10.39
C PRO A 190 5.15 30.84 -9.04
N PRO A 191 4.72 30.17 -7.94
CA PRO A 191 4.62 28.72 -7.77
C PRO A 191 3.24 28.13 -8.06
N TRP A 192 2.36 28.81 -8.80
CA TRP A 192 1.04 28.29 -9.15
C TRP A 192 1.09 27.43 -10.44
N PRO A 193 0.26 26.37 -10.54
CA PRO A 193 -0.55 25.79 -9.46
C PRO A 193 0.34 25.20 -8.36
N ARG A 194 -0.08 25.28 -7.08
CA ARG A 194 0.78 24.79 -5.99
C ARG A 194 1.02 23.29 -6.16
N ALA A 195 2.29 22.89 -6.16
CA ALA A 195 2.67 21.49 -6.29
C ALA A 195 3.70 21.09 -5.22
N THR A 196 3.52 19.91 -4.63
CA THR A 196 4.53 19.27 -3.77
C THR A 196 4.94 17.95 -4.38
N LEU A 197 6.22 17.80 -4.75
CA LEU A 197 6.81 16.59 -5.31
C LEU A 197 7.21 15.61 -4.20
N LEU A 198 6.89 14.33 -4.37
CA LEU A 198 7.19 13.26 -3.42
C LEU A 198 7.76 12.03 -4.15
N THR A 199 8.61 11.28 -3.47
CA THR A 199 9.27 10.08 -4.00
C THR A 199 8.59 8.78 -3.60
N THR A 200 7.49 8.84 -2.84
CA THR A 200 6.69 7.67 -2.44
C THR A 200 5.21 7.99 -2.56
N SER A 201 4.43 6.99 -2.99
CA SER A 201 2.97 7.08 -3.05
C SER A 201 2.36 7.26 -1.65
N GLY A 202 2.92 6.59 -0.63
CA GLY A 202 2.45 6.68 0.75
C GLY A 202 2.50 8.11 1.31
N ALA A 203 3.63 8.81 1.15
CA ALA A 203 3.74 10.20 1.57
C ALA A 203 2.83 11.12 0.75
N ALA A 204 2.62 10.80 -0.54
CA ALA A 204 1.73 11.57 -1.38
C ALA A 204 0.26 11.42 -0.95
N LEU A 205 -0.14 10.21 -0.57
CA LEU A 205 -1.45 9.95 0.01
C LEU A 205 -1.60 10.63 1.38
N ASP A 206 -0.58 10.60 2.25
CA ASP A 206 -0.60 11.35 3.53
C ASP A 206 -0.88 12.84 3.29
N LEU A 207 -0.23 13.43 2.27
CA LEU A 207 -0.41 14.84 1.93
C LEU A 207 -1.77 15.15 1.30
N LEU A 208 -2.31 14.26 0.46
CA LEU A 208 -3.65 14.38 -0.11
C LEU A 208 -4.72 14.33 0.99
N LEU A 209 -4.52 13.45 1.97
CA LEU A 209 -5.42 13.24 3.11
C LEU A 209 -5.35 14.35 4.17
N ARG A 210 -4.49 15.37 4.02
CA ARG A 210 -4.30 16.40 5.06
C ARG A 210 -5.56 17.17 5.43
N CYS A 211 -6.55 17.25 4.55
CA CYS A 211 -7.83 17.91 4.81
C CYS A 211 -8.76 17.08 5.71
N TRP A 212 -8.42 15.81 5.92
CA TRP A 212 -9.18 14.83 6.70
C TRP A 212 -8.55 14.45 8.03
N ALA A 213 -7.35 14.98 8.34
CA ALA A 213 -6.58 14.69 9.56
C ALA A 213 -6.77 15.78 10.61
#